data_AF-A0A372E511-F1
#
_entry.id   AF-A0A372E511-F1
#
_cell.length_a   1.000
_cell.length_b   1.000
_cell.length_c   1.000
_cell.angle_alpha   90.00
_cell.angle_beta   90.00
_cell.angle_gamma   90.00
#
_symmetry.space_group_name_H-M   'P 1'
#
loop_
_entity.id
_entity.type
_entity.pdbx_description
1 polymer ?
#
loop_
_entity_poly.entity_id
_entity_poly.type
_entity_poly.pdbx_seq_one_letter_code
_entity_poly.pdbx_strand_id
1 'polypeptide(L)'
;MQQIRLDNFRVFGTPAAFDLAPVTVLTGKNNSGKSSLIKAFLVLADYLEQDDQTVLRLDGPRANRHRINNWQSLLNWQSETQVFRVGYSVNGIHYSCEFAKDPDSKVKLAYLRRFHMEVPDIDQLTLFSNDGGQTYQLSVSQRLLDYVTGEALAREFIRMSSPAVNARRQADTEYELASLEYAEANTDEQKRLLMEHQQSLAKYLEQLRNEAISNDQSTGINYQISISSRYLGSTPTLAVLIEGALDKHAFDSGKPVEEVPYTAEQVANQFGVSPDENGEYDQEEMMNAWSMHRQVEAHEEEFRRQEITGKEYRTARQFRRELENSFPAVEHLGANRTHQARLYLTSSGQGAEINVVADRFQRLGSVPDDAAQLFLKRWMPRFDIGESVEITNIDNAAVRIEVVRGDQRINLADLGFGAGQLLTMLLHIATILQQRVAGTFDERWQTRIVLIEEPEANLHPHFQSLLAELFAETARKHNLRFVIETHSEYLIRNAQVLVKNAGGNHKLLQNNAVAARIGSTEGQVITPINLPADFKQRNPEKNKKKQGLFKVYYLDQPSEANGQQYGHEMRLRKDGIFMDEFGEGFLMDESAKLAFKLFE
;
A
#
# COMPACT_ATOMS: atom_id res chain seq x y z
N MET A 1 -2.03 -0.97 2.98
CA MET A 1 -1.87 -2.12 2.04
C MET A 1 -3.21 -2.59 1.52
N GLN A 2 -3.30 -2.92 0.22
CA GLN A 2 -4.49 -3.43 -0.47
C GLN A 2 -4.30 -4.86 -1.00
N GLN A 3 -3.08 -5.31 -1.25
CA GLN A 3 -2.74 -6.66 -1.70
C GLN A 3 -1.39 -7.06 -1.13
N ILE A 4 -1.19 -8.36 -0.86
CA ILE A 4 0.11 -8.98 -0.61
C ILE A 4 0.38 -10.06 -1.67
N ARG A 5 1.63 -10.17 -2.13
CA ARG A 5 2.09 -11.16 -3.11
C ARG A 5 3.25 -11.94 -2.51
N LEU A 6 3.25 -13.25 -2.69
CA LEU A 6 4.26 -14.17 -2.18
C LEU A 6 4.71 -15.10 -3.28
N ASP A 7 6.01 -15.36 -3.35
CA ASP A 7 6.60 -16.35 -4.25
C ASP A 7 7.75 -17.05 -3.53
N ASN A 8 7.76 -18.37 -3.62
CA ASN A 8 8.69 -19.26 -2.92
C ASN A 8 8.76 -19.03 -1.39
N PHE A 9 7.61 -19.07 -0.72
CA PHE A 9 7.49 -18.89 0.72
C PHE A 9 6.65 -19.99 1.37
N ARG A 10 7.27 -20.85 2.17
CA ARG A 10 6.60 -21.96 2.89
C ARG A 10 5.64 -22.74 1.99
N VAL A 11 4.32 -22.70 2.23
CA VAL A 11 3.34 -23.44 1.42
C VAL A 11 3.20 -22.87 -0.01
N PHE A 12 3.57 -21.60 -0.21
CA PHE A 12 3.40 -20.88 -1.47
C PHE A 12 4.64 -21.07 -2.35
N GLY A 13 4.69 -22.19 -3.07
CA GLY A 13 5.80 -22.52 -3.98
C GLY A 13 5.75 -21.75 -5.31
N THR A 14 4.56 -21.36 -5.76
CA THR A 14 4.32 -20.53 -6.94
C THR A 14 3.83 -19.14 -6.53
N PRO A 15 3.92 -18.13 -7.42
CA PRO A 15 3.39 -16.81 -7.15
C PRO A 15 1.92 -16.84 -6.73
N ALA A 16 1.63 -16.32 -5.54
CA ALA A 16 0.30 -16.20 -4.96
C ALA A 16 0.02 -14.74 -4.59
N ALA A 17 -1.21 -14.27 -4.83
CA ALA A 17 -1.62 -12.91 -4.54
C ALA A 17 -2.93 -12.90 -3.74
N PHE A 18 -2.94 -12.17 -2.62
CA PHE A 18 -4.09 -12.03 -1.74
C PHE A 18 -4.50 -10.56 -1.68
N ASP A 19 -5.67 -10.26 -2.25
CA ASP A 19 -6.31 -8.96 -2.10
C ASP A 19 -6.87 -8.83 -0.70
N LEU A 20 -6.77 -7.65 -0.12
CA LEU A 20 -7.31 -7.38 1.19
C LEU A 20 -8.58 -6.52 1.04
N ALA A 21 -9.61 -6.88 1.80
CA ALA A 21 -10.73 -6.00 2.14
C ALA A 21 -10.51 -5.40 3.55
N PRO A 22 -11.29 -4.39 3.98
CA PRO A 22 -11.18 -3.88 5.34
C PRO A 22 -11.36 -4.96 6.41
N VAL A 23 -12.15 -6.01 6.14
CA VAL A 23 -12.14 -7.26 6.91
C VAL A 23 -11.85 -8.42 5.97
N THR A 24 -10.67 -9.01 6.10
CA THR A 24 -10.24 -10.19 5.34
C THR A 24 -10.21 -11.39 6.29
N VAL A 25 -10.91 -12.46 5.96
CA VAL A 25 -11.01 -13.68 6.76
C VAL A 25 -10.28 -14.81 6.04
N LEU A 26 -9.41 -15.51 6.73
CA LEU A 26 -8.68 -16.69 6.29
C LEU A 26 -9.26 -17.91 7.00
N THR A 27 -9.78 -18.86 6.25
CA THR A 27 -10.33 -20.12 6.76
C THR A 27 -9.86 -21.30 5.91
N GLY A 28 -10.07 -22.53 6.38
CA GLY A 28 -9.62 -23.75 5.71
C GLY A 28 -9.00 -24.78 6.66
N LYS A 29 -8.65 -25.94 6.12
CA LYS A 29 -8.08 -27.08 6.87
C LYS A 29 -6.79 -26.70 7.62
N ASN A 30 -6.42 -27.50 8.61
CA ASN A 30 -5.10 -27.36 9.25
C ASN A 30 -3.98 -27.56 8.22
N ASN A 31 -2.89 -26.82 8.38
CA ASN A 31 -1.73 -26.80 7.47
C ASN A 31 -2.01 -26.28 6.04
N SER A 32 -3.15 -25.62 5.80
CA SER A 32 -3.46 -25.03 4.50
C SER A 32 -2.71 -23.73 4.16
N GLY A 33 -1.98 -23.16 5.13
CA GLY A 33 -1.19 -21.95 4.92
C GLY A 33 -1.71 -20.67 5.56
N LYS A 34 -2.80 -20.71 6.34
CA LYS A 34 -3.36 -19.53 7.04
C LYS A 34 -2.29 -18.81 7.88
N SER A 35 -1.64 -19.53 8.79
CA SER A 35 -0.57 -18.97 9.62
C SER A 35 0.70 -18.67 8.81
N SER A 36 0.92 -19.31 7.65
CA SER A 36 2.03 -18.94 6.74
C SER A 36 1.78 -17.55 6.14
N LEU A 37 0.54 -17.24 5.72
CA LEU A 37 0.21 -15.91 5.23
C LEU A 37 0.39 -14.85 6.32
N ILE A 38 -0.07 -15.10 7.54
CA ILE A 38 0.17 -14.21 8.70
C ILE A 38 1.67 -13.98 8.92
N LYS A 39 2.49 -15.05 8.88
CA LYS A 39 3.95 -14.95 9.01
C LYS A 39 4.59 -14.12 7.91
N ALA A 40 4.07 -14.17 6.69
CA ALA A 40 4.59 -13.35 5.60
C ALA A 40 4.39 -11.85 5.86
N PHE A 41 3.25 -11.45 6.43
CA PHE A 41 3.04 -10.07 6.88
C PHE A 41 4.04 -9.67 7.97
N LEU A 42 4.30 -10.55 8.94
CA LEU A 42 5.24 -10.27 10.02
C LEU A 42 6.68 -10.11 9.53
N VAL A 43 7.13 -10.99 8.62
CA VAL A 43 8.46 -10.89 7.99
C VAL A 43 8.59 -9.62 7.15
N LEU A 44 7.55 -9.29 6.37
CA LEU A 44 7.54 -8.06 5.58
C LEU A 44 7.59 -6.82 6.49
N ALA A 45 6.83 -6.80 7.59
CA ALA A 45 6.83 -5.70 8.53
C ALA A 45 8.20 -5.53 9.21
N ASP A 46 8.82 -6.62 9.68
CA ASP A 46 10.18 -6.58 10.25
C ASP A 46 11.20 -6.08 9.21
N TYR A 47 11.09 -6.52 7.95
CA TYR A 47 11.96 -6.05 6.87
C TYR A 47 11.78 -4.55 6.54
N LEU A 48 10.56 -4.03 6.58
CA LEU A 48 10.29 -2.63 6.27
C LEU A 48 10.61 -1.69 7.44
N GLU A 49 10.60 -2.18 8.67
CA GLU A 49 10.91 -1.40 9.88
C GLU A 49 12.36 -1.50 10.33
N GLN A 50 13.17 -2.42 9.77
CA GLN A 50 14.58 -2.53 10.12
C GLN A 50 15.41 -1.35 9.58
N ASP A 51 16.51 -1.06 10.27
CA ASP A 51 17.43 0.02 9.89
C ASP A 51 18.23 -0.30 8.62
N ASP A 52 18.61 -1.57 8.40
CA ASP A 52 19.34 -2.02 7.19
C ASP A 52 18.46 -2.83 6.26
N GLN A 53 17.98 -2.21 5.18
CA GLN A 53 17.11 -2.87 4.21
C GLN A 53 17.87 -3.53 3.05
N THR A 54 19.21 -3.55 3.09
CA THR A 54 20.03 -4.31 2.12
C THR A 54 20.05 -5.81 2.43
N VAL A 55 19.56 -6.21 3.60
CA VAL A 55 19.52 -7.59 4.07
C VAL A 55 18.13 -7.96 4.55
N LEU A 56 17.80 -9.25 4.49
CA LEU A 56 16.62 -9.78 5.17
C LEU A 56 17.04 -10.39 6.50
N ARG A 57 16.66 -9.70 7.59
CA ARG A 57 16.83 -10.19 8.95
C ARG A 57 15.60 -10.99 9.38
N LEU A 58 15.83 -12.07 10.12
CA LEU A 58 14.79 -12.93 10.71
C LEU A 58 14.79 -12.90 12.25
N ASP A 59 15.63 -12.04 12.83
CA ASP A 59 15.80 -11.81 14.27
C ASP A 59 15.18 -10.47 14.72
N GLY A 60 14.23 -9.95 13.94
CA GLY A 60 13.53 -8.70 14.22
C GLY A 60 12.57 -8.77 15.42
N PRO A 61 11.89 -7.64 15.75
CA PRO A 61 10.97 -7.57 16.88
C PRO A 61 9.83 -8.60 16.85
N ARG A 62 9.45 -9.10 15.66
CA ARG A 62 8.38 -10.10 15.49
C ARG A 62 8.94 -11.52 15.32
N ALA A 63 10.24 -11.76 15.52
CA ALA A 63 10.87 -13.08 15.42
C ALA A 63 10.19 -14.17 16.27
N ASN A 64 9.84 -13.85 17.52
CA ASN A 64 9.15 -14.78 18.42
C ASN A 64 7.72 -15.13 17.96
N ARG A 65 7.11 -14.26 17.14
CA ARG A 65 5.77 -14.44 16.57
C ARG A 65 5.83 -15.24 15.28
N HIS A 66 6.69 -14.85 14.33
CA HIS A 66 6.75 -15.56 13.06
C HIS A 66 7.48 -16.90 13.15
N ARG A 67 8.43 -17.05 14.09
CA ARG A 67 9.19 -18.28 14.37
C ARG A 67 9.83 -18.88 13.12
N ILE A 68 10.46 -18.02 12.32
CA ILE A 68 11.23 -18.40 11.13
C ILE A 68 12.67 -18.12 11.50
N ASN A 69 13.46 -19.17 11.68
CA ASN A 69 14.77 -19.07 12.33
C ASN A 69 15.93 -19.16 11.33
N ASN A 70 15.66 -19.57 10.09
CA ASN A 70 16.66 -19.71 9.04
C ASN A 70 16.05 -19.62 7.64
N TRP A 71 16.92 -19.45 6.64
CA TRP A 71 16.55 -19.32 5.23
C TRP A 71 15.75 -20.52 4.70
N GLN A 72 16.13 -21.74 5.08
CA GLN A 72 15.43 -22.96 4.64
C GLN A 72 14.00 -23.04 5.17
N SER A 73 13.75 -22.56 6.38
CA SER A 73 12.41 -22.52 7.00
C SER A 73 11.50 -21.42 6.44
N LEU A 74 12.07 -20.49 5.68
CA LEU A 74 11.37 -19.41 4.99
C LEU A 74 10.90 -19.86 3.61
N LEU A 75 11.79 -20.49 2.84
CA LEU A 75 11.50 -20.94 1.47
C LEU A 75 10.44 -22.03 1.42
N ASN A 76 9.87 -22.22 0.23
CA ASN A 76 9.02 -23.39 -0.01
C ASN A 76 9.87 -24.66 -0.01
N TRP A 77 9.36 -25.70 0.66
CA TRP A 77 10.09 -26.96 0.85
C TRP A 77 10.26 -27.80 -0.41
N GLN A 78 9.55 -27.48 -1.50
CA GLN A 78 9.67 -28.13 -2.81
C GLN A 78 10.47 -27.29 -3.81
N SER A 79 10.77 -26.03 -3.49
CA SER A 79 11.47 -25.13 -4.40
C SER A 79 12.98 -25.39 -4.36
N GLU A 80 13.57 -25.56 -5.53
CA GLU A 80 15.03 -25.66 -5.69
C GLU A 80 15.68 -24.27 -5.73
N THR A 81 14.90 -23.20 -5.93
CA THR A 81 15.43 -21.84 -6.06
C THR A 81 15.75 -21.23 -4.69
N GLN A 82 16.91 -20.56 -4.59
CA GLN A 82 17.34 -19.85 -3.38
C GLN A 82 16.91 -18.38 -3.40
N VAL A 83 15.69 -18.12 -3.89
CA VAL A 83 15.14 -16.78 -4.08
C VAL A 83 13.76 -16.70 -3.47
N PHE A 84 13.53 -15.72 -2.61
CA PHE A 84 12.23 -15.41 -2.02
C PHE A 84 11.74 -14.07 -2.57
N ARG A 85 10.46 -13.97 -2.96
CA ARG A 85 9.85 -12.69 -3.32
C ARG A 85 8.63 -12.40 -2.48
N VAL A 86 8.56 -11.16 -2.02
CA VAL A 86 7.39 -10.61 -1.36
C VAL A 86 7.05 -9.27 -1.98
N GLY A 87 5.78 -9.06 -2.26
CA GLY A 87 5.28 -7.79 -2.76
C GLY A 87 4.03 -7.36 -2.02
N TYR A 88 3.72 -6.08 -2.13
CA TYR A 88 2.51 -5.51 -1.57
C TYR A 88 2.05 -4.33 -2.41
N SER A 89 0.77 -3.94 -2.28
CA SER A 89 0.26 -2.74 -2.93
C SER A 89 -0.34 -1.75 -1.94
N VAL A 90 -0.14 -0.46 -2.19
CA VAL A 90 -0.71 0.65 -1.41
C VAL A 90 -1.07 1.76 -2.38
N ASN A 91 -2.31 2.28 -2.29
CA ASN A 91 -2.76 3.42 -3.09
C ASN A 91 -2.57 3.24 -4.61
N GLY A 92 -2.71 1.99 -5.11
CA GLY A 92 -2.50 1.67 -6.51
C GLY A 92 -1.04 1.58 -6.96
N ILE A 93 -0.07 1.71 -6.05
CA ILE A 93 1.36 1.47 -6.29
C ILE A 93 1.69 0.04 -5.86
N HIS A 94 2.43 -0.69 -6.67
CA HIS A 94 2.94 -2.02 -6.37
C HIS A 94 4.41 -1.94 -5.96
N TYR A 95 4.75 -2.63 -4.88
CA TYR A 95 6.11 -2.76 -4.37
C TYR A 95 6.46 -4.24 -4.32
N SER A 96 7.70 -4.60 -4.63
CA SER A 96 8.20 -5.96 -4.52
C SER A 96 9.68 -5.98 -4.16
N CYS A 97 10.04 -6.93 -3.30
CA CYS A 97 11.40 -7.21 -2.89
C CYS A 97 11.73 -8.66 -3.27
N GLU A 98 12.86 -8.86 -3.94
CA GLU A 98 13.47 -10.15 -4.21
C GLU A 98 14.72 -10.29 -3.34
N PHE A 99 14.73 -11.35 -2.54
CA PHE A 99 15.84 -11.72 -1.67
C PHE A 99 16.53 -12.97 -2.17
N ALA A 100 17.85 -12.98 -2.14
CA ALA A 100 18.64 -14.15 -2.46
C ALA A 100 19.54 -14.51 -1.27
N LYS A 101 19.79 -15.81 -1.12
CA LYS A 101 20.74 -16.30 -0.10
C LYS A 101 22.11 -15.67 -0.34
N ASP A 102 22.74 -15.19 0.73
CA ASP A 102 24.14 -14.76 0.68
C ASP A 102 25.04 -16.01 0.56
N PRO A 103 25.81 -16.17 -0.53
CA PRO A 103 26.67 -17.34 -0.71
C PRO A 103 27.88 -17.36 0.25
N ASP A 104 28.32 -16.20 0.76
CA ASP A 104 29.61 -16.05 1.44
C ASP A 104 29.49 -15.79 2.96
N SER A 105 28.28 -15.55 3.48
CA SER A 105 28.09 -15.11 4.87
C SER A 105 27.48 -16.17 5.79
N LYS A 106 28.13 -16.38 6.95
CA LYS A 106 27.51 -17.04 8.12
C LYS A 106 26.62 -16.10 8.95
N VAL A 107 26.64 -14.80 8.65
CA VAL A 107 26.04 -13.73 9.46
C VAL A 107 24.82 -13.10 8.77
N LYS A 108 24.86 -12.92 7.45
CA LYS A 108 23.73 -12.43 6.63
C LYS A 108 22.97 -13.62 6.06
N LEU A 109 21.70 -13.78 6.43
CA LEU A 109 20.87 -14.88 5.94
C LEU A 109 20.52 -14.71 4.45
N ALA A 110 20.23 -13.48 4.03
CA ALA A 110 19.95 -13.11 2.65
C ALA A 110 20.15 -11.62 2.42
N TYR A 111 20.45 -11.25 1.17
CA TYR A 111 20.57 -9.86 0.72
C TYR A 111 19.40 -9.50 -0.20
N LEU A 112 19.08 -8.21 -0.25
CA LEU A 112 18.13 -7.64 -1.21
C LEU A 112 18.78 -7.68 -2.60
N ARG A 113 18.27 -8.54 -3.47
CA ARG A 113 18.73 -8.65 -4.85
C ARG A 113 18.02 -7.65 -5.76
N ARG A 114 16.73 -7.45 -5.56
CA ARG A 114 15.94 -6.50 -6.34
C ARG A 114 14.87 -5.85 -5.48
N PHE A 115 14.75 -4.54 -5.55
CA PHE A 115 13.56 -3.81 -5.17
C PHE A 115 12.91 -3.26 -6.44
N HIS A 116 11.60 -3.39 -6.55
CA HIS A 116 10.84 -2.95 -7.71
C HIS A 116 9.56 -2.27 -7.24
N MET A 117 9.35 -1.07 -7.76
CA MET A 117 8.16 -0.25 -7.54
C MET A 117 7.51 0.03 -8.89
N GLU A 118 6.21 -0.16 -8.99
CA GLU A 118 5.45 0.03 -10.22
C GLU A 118 4.19 0.83 -9.92
N VAL A 119 3.95 1.85 -10.73
CA VAL A 119 2.65 2.51 -10.80
C VAL A 119 2.00 2.07 -12.12
N PRO A 120 0.94 1.24 -12.08
CA PRO A 120 0.29 0.73 -13.27
C PRO A 120 -0.07 1.85 -14.24
N ASP A 121 0.17 1.58 -15.52
CA ASP A 121 -0.02 2.51 -16.62
C ASP A 121 0.92 3.74 -16.57
N ILE A 122 1.73 3.97 -15.54
CA ILE A 122 2.65 5.13 -15.50
C ILE A 122 4.08 4.70 -15.86
N ASP A 123 4.77 4.02 -14.95
CA ASP A 123 6.15 3.54 -15.11
C ASP A 123 6.59 2.72 -13.88
N GLN A 124 7.87 2.34 -13.85
CA GLN A 124 8.50 1.57 -12.80
C GLN A 124 9.85 2.14 -12.34
N LEU A 125 10.21 1.81 -11.10
CA LEU A 125 11.53 1.97 -10.53
C LEU A 125 12.07 0.59 -10.19
N THR A 126 13.32 0.33 -10.53
CA THR A 126 14.03 -0.89 -10.16
C THR A 126 15.35 -0.54 -9.51
N LEU A 127 15.60 -1.09 -8.33
CA LEU A 127 16.90 -1.08 -7.68
C LEU A 127 17.43 -2.52 -7.67
N PHE A 128 18.60 -2.75 -8.25
CA PHE A 128 19.10 -4.10 -8.48
C PHE A 128 20.56 -4.27 -8.06
N SER A 129 20.87 -5.37 -7.37
CA SER A 129 22.23 -5.73 -6.96
C SER A 129 22.64 -7.08 -7.53
N ASN A 130 23.88 -7.14 -8.03
CA ASN A 130 24.52 -8.34 -8.57
C ASN A 130 25.70 -8.84 -7.71
N ASP A 131 26.02 -8.17 -6.62
CA ASP A 131 27.25 -8.35 -5.85
C ASP A 131 26.99 -8.61 -4.35
N GLY A 132 25.86 -9.25 -4.04
CA GLY A 132 25.49 -9.57 -2.65
C GLY A 132 25.04 -8.35 -1.83
N GLY A 133 24.50 -7.32 -2.49
CA GLY A 133 23.96 -6.12 -1.82
C GLY A 133 25.01 -5.05 -1.51
N GLN A 134 26.18 -5.07 -2.16
CA GLN A 134 27.24 -4.07 -1.96
C GLN A 134 27.07 -2.86 -2.89
N THR A 135 26.56 -3.09 -4.10
CA THR A 135 26.28 -2.07 -5.10
C THR A 135 24.88 -2.28 -5.65
N TYR A 136 24.16 -1.17 -5.81
CA TYR A 136 22.84 -1.15 -6.41
C TYR A 136 22.82 -0.26 -7.64
N GLN A 137 22.17 -0.75 -8.69
CA GLN A 137 21.82 0.01 -9.88
C GLN A 137 20.36 0.44 -9.77
N LEU A 138 20.13 1.75 -9.68
CA LEU A 138 18.81 2.37 -9.73
C LEU A 138 18.44 2.64 -11.19
N SER A 139 17.27 2.18 -11.61
CA SER A 139 16.61 2.53 -12.86
C SER A 139 15.26 3.17 -12.56
N VAL A 140 15.04 4.42 -12.97
CA VAL A 140 13.77 5.14 -12.76
C VAL A 140 13.57 6.21 -13.83
N SER A 141 12.33 6.47 -14.23
CA SER A 141 12.02 7.57 -15.14
C SER A 141 11.64 8.85 -14.41
N GLN A 142 11.91 10.01 -15.03
CA GLN A 142 11.46 11.30 -14.50
C GLN A 142 9.93 11.34 -14.31
N ARG A 143 9.16 10.71 -15.20
CA ARG A 143 7.70 10.63 -15.10
C ARG A 143 7.24 9.96 -13.80
N LEU A 144 7.92 8.89 -13.37
CA LEU A 144 7.61 8.24 -12.10
C LEU A 144 7.94 9.16 -10.92
N LEU A 145 9.09 9.83 -10.96
CA LEU A 145 9.48 10.78 -9.90
C LEU A 145 8.46 11.90 -9.76
N ASP A 146 8.01 12.47 -10.88
CA ASP A 146 6.99 13.53 -10.91
C ASP A 146 5.62 13.00 -10.44
N TYR A 147 5.27 11.74 -10.75
CA TYR A 147 4.01 11.15 -10.25
C TYR A 147 4.05 10.95 -8.73
N VAL A 148 5.16 10.41 -8.21
CA VAL A 148 5.29 10.10 -6.79
C VAL A 148 5.39 11.39 -5.96
N THR A 149 6.18 12.36 -6.43
CA THR A 149 6.37 13.65 -5.73
C THR A 149 5.30 14.69 -6.06
N GLY A 150 4.51 14.49 -7.13
CA GLY A 150 3.49 15.44 -7.57
C GLY A 150 2.24 15.49 -6.68
N GLU A 151 1.58 16.64 -6.69
CA GLU A 151 0.27 16.83 -6.07
C GLU A 151 -0.85 16.11 -6.85
N ALA A 152 -2.07 16.08 -6.29
CA ALA A 152 -3.20 15.34 -6.85
C ALA A 152 -3.50 15.69 -8.33
N LEU A 153 -3.49 16.97 -8.68
CA LEU A 153 -3.73 17.42 -10.07
C LEU A 153 -2.61 16.98 -11.02
N ALA A 154 -1.36 17.08 -10.58
CA ALA A 154 -0.20 16.63 -11.37
C ALA A 154 -0.26 15.11 -11.60
N ARG A 155 -0.59 14.33 -10.55
CA ARG A 155 -0.80 12.88 -10.65
C ARG A 155 -1.90 12.52 -11.64
N GLU A 156 -3.03 13.23 -11.60
CA GLU A 156 -4.13 13.01 -12.54
C GLU A 156 -3.72 13.34 -13.98
N PHE A 157 -3.05 14.47 -14.20
CA PHE A 157 -2.53 14.86 -15.52
C PHE A 157 -1.56 13.80 -16.08
N ILE A 158 -0.55 13.41 -15.30
CA ILE A 158 0.44 12.38 -15.69
C ILE A 158 -0.25 11.05 -16.02
N ARG A 159 -1.29 10.69 -15.27
CA ARG A 159 -2.09 9.49 -15.52
C ARG A 159 -2.91 9.58 -16.78
N MET A 160 -3.45 10.75 -17.09
CA MET A 160 -4.20 10.97 -18.32
C MET A 160 -3.31 11.06 -19.57
N SER A 161 -2.05 11.47 -19.42
CA SER A 161 -1.05 11.56 -20.48
C SER A 161 -0.17 10.31 -20.60
N SER A 162 -0.48 9.25 -19.86
CA SER A 162 0.25 7.98 -19.90
C SER A 162 0.21 7.34 -21.30
N PRO A 163 1.33 6.75 -21.78
CA PRO A 163 1.34 5.98 -23.03
C PRO A 163 0.33 4.84 -23.04
N ALA A 164 0.18 4.13 -21.92
CA ALA A 164 -0.76 3.01 -21.81
C ALA A 164 -2.23 3.49 -21.85
N VAL A 165 -2.53 4.62 -21.20
CA VAL A 165 -3.88 5.22 -21.26
C VAL A 165 -4.16 5.77 -22.65
N ASN A 166 -3.19 6.42 -23.29
CA ASN A 166 -3.32 6.90 -24.66
C ASN A 166 -3.49 5.74 -25.65
N ALA A 167 -2.75 4.66 -25.51
CA ALA A 167 -2.90 3.46 -26.33
C ALA A 167 -4.28 2.81 -26.16
N ARG A 168 -4.81 2.74 -24.93
CA ARG A 168 -6.20 2.27 -24.69
C ARG A 168 -7.23 3.19 -25.33
N ARG A 169 -7.09 4.51 -25.18
CA ARG A 169 -7.99 5.48 -25.82
C ARG A 169 -7.94 5.38 -27.34
N GLN A 170 -6.75 5.19 -27.91
CA GLN A 170 -6.59 4.95 -29.35
C GLN A 170 -7.33 3.68 -29.76
N ALA A 171 -7.10 2.55 -29.09
CA ALA A 171 -7.77 1.29 -29.39
C ALA A 171 -9.30 1.36 -29.25
N ASP A 172 -9.81 1.99 -28.19
CA ASP A 172 -11.25 2.18 -27.98
C ASP A 172 -11.86 3.05 -29.08
N THR A 173 -11.15 4.11 -29.49
CA THR A 173 -11.59 5.02 -30.58
C THR A 173 -11.53 4.32 -31.94
N GLU A 174 -10.50 3.51 -32.20
CA GLU A 174 -10.40 2.68 -33.42
C GLU A 174 -11.53 1.66 -33.50
N TYR A 175 -11.86 1.01 -32.38
CA TYR A 175 -12.99 0.08 -32.31
C TYR A 175 -14.33 0.78 -32.55
N GLU A 176 -14.56 1.93 -31.92
CA GLU A 176 -15.77 2.73 -32.11
C GLU A 176 -15.90 3.18 -33.57
N LEU A 177 -14.83 3.68 -34.18
CA LEU A 177 -14.78 4.06 -35.58
C LEU A 177 -15.10 2.88 -36.50
N ALA A 178 -14.45 1.73 -36.29
CA ALA A 178 -14.70 0.52 -37.06
C ALA A 178 -16.16 0.04 -36.91
N SER A 179 -16.74 0.12 -35.71
CA SER A 179 -18.14 -0.27 -35.49
C SER A 179 -19.13 0.62 -36.27
N LEU A 180 -18.78 1.89 -36.48
CA LEU A 180 -19.59 2.85 -37.24
C LEU A 180 -19.44 2.66 -38.75
N GLU A 181 -18.35 2.09 -39.26
CA GLU A 181 -18.18 1.77 -40.69
C GLU A 181 -19.21 0.73 -41.18
N TYR A 182 -19.65 -0.16 -40.28
CA TYR A 182 -20.66 -1.18 -40.56
C TYR A 182 -22.08 -0.77 -40.14
N ALA A 183 -22.28 0.47 -39.67
CA ALA A 183 -23.59 0.93 -39.22
C ALA A 183 -24.50 1.29 -40.41
N GLU A 184 -25.68 0.66 -40.48
CA GLU A 184 -26.68 0.95 -41.50
C GLU A 184 -27.47 2.24 -41.17
N ALA A 185 -27.55 3.17 -42.12
CA ALA A 185 -28.29 4.41 -42.00
C ALA A 185 -29.39 4.50 -43.07
N ASN A 186 -30.64 4.62 -42.63
CA ASN A 186 -31.83 4.50 -43.49
C ASN A 186 -32.38 5.85 -43.97
N THR A 187 -31.92 6.97 -43.40
CA THR A 187 -32.28 8.33 -43.84
C THR A 187 -31.05 9.17 -44.15
N ASP A 188 -31.21 10.20 -45.00
CA ASP A 188 -30.11 11.10 -45.35
C ASP A 188 -29.58 11.89 -44.13
N GLU A 189 -30.46 12.19 -43.17
CA GLU A 189 -30.09 12.80 -41.90
C GLU A 189 -29.24 11.86 -41.03
N GLN A 190 -29.58 10.58 -40.97
CA GLN A 190 -28.78 9.57 -40.27
C GLN A 190 -27.42 9.36 -40.93
N LYS A 191 -27.35 9.34 -42.27
CA LYS A 191 -26.08 9.26 -43.00
C LYS A 191 -25.18 10.45 -42.69
N ARG A 192 -25.75 11.66 -42.64
CA ARG A 192 -25.01 12.88 -42.31
C ARG A 192 -24.47 12.84 -40.87
N LEU A 193 -25.31 12.48 -39.90
CA LEU A 193 -24.88 12.36 -38.49
C LEU A 193 -23.81 11.28 -38.29
N LEU A 194 -23.93 10.15 -38.99
CA LEU A 194 -22.93 9.09 -38.97
C LEU A 194 -21.58 9.58 -39.51
N MET A 195 -21.60 10.33 -40.61
CA MET A 195 -20.41 10.90 -41.26
C MET A 195 -19.75 11.98 -40.39
N GLU A 196 -20.54 12.85 -39.75
CA GLU A 196 -20.06 13.86 -38.79
C GLU A 196 -19.41 13.18 -37.57
N HIS A 197 -20.00 12.10 -37.06
CA HIS A 197 -19.45 11.34 -35.93
C HIS A 197 -18.14 10.64 -36.31
N GLN A 198 -18.08 9.96 -37.46
CA GLN A 198 -16.86 9.34 -37.99
C GLN A 198 -15.73 10.36 -38.16
N GLN A 199 -16.01 11.54 -38.75
CA GLN A 199 -15.01 12.60 -38.89
C GLN A 199 -14.52 13.13 -37.53
N SER A 200 -15.41 13.28 -36.56
CA SER A 200 -15.03 13.72 -35.22
C SER A 200 -14.10 12.71 -34.51
N LEU A 201 -14.40 11.41 -34.63
CA LEU A 201 -13.59 10.33 -34.04
C LEU A 201 -12.25 10.19 -34.76
N ALA A 202 -12.22 10.31 -36.09
CA ALA A 202 -10.97 10.28 -36.87
C ALA A 202 -10.03 11.42 -36.49
N LYS A 203 -10.57 12.65 -36.35
CA LYS A 203 -9.79 13.81 -35.90
C LYS A 203 -9.25 13.63 -34.47
N TYR A 204 -10.07 13.07 -33.58
CA TYR A 204 -9.65 12.75 -32.22
C TYR A 204 -8.55 11.68 -32.18
N LEU A 205 -8.66 10.64 -33.02
CA LEU A 205 -7.64 9.60 -33.16
C LEU A 205 -6.29 10.18 -33.64
N GLU A 206 -6.33 11.07 -34.62
CA GLU A 206 -5.13 11.74 -35.14
C GLU A 206 -4.45 12.59 -34.06
N GLN A 207 -5.24 13.31 -33.26
CA GLN A 207 -4.74 14.05 -32.11
C GLN A 207 -4.06 13.12 -31.08
N LEU A 208 -4.70 12.00 -30.71
CA LEU A 208 -4.12 11.02 -29.80
C LEU A 208 -2.81 10.41 -30.32
N ARG A 209 -2.67 10.20 -31.64
CA ARG A 209 -1.43 9.69 -32.26
C ARG A 209 -0.32 10.73 -32.18
N ASN A 210 -0.62 11.99 -32.44
CA ASN A 210 0.36 13.08 -32.32
C ASN A 210 0.82 13.29 -30.87
N GLU A 211 -0.10 13.21 -29.91
CA GLU A 211 0.22 13.28 -28.48
C GLU A 211 1.10 12.10 -28.00
N ALA A 212 0.93 10.91 -28.59
CA ALA A 212 1.79 9.75 -28.28
C ALA A 212 3.23 9.99 -28.75
N ILE A 213 3.41 10.55 -29.96
CA ILE A 213 4.73 10.85 -30.53
C ILE A 213 5.45 11.92 -29.68
N SER A 214 4.75 12.97 -29.24
CA SER A 214 5.35 14.00 -28.39
C SER A 214 5.66 13.49 -26.97
N ASN A 215 4.81 12.62 -26.42
CA ASN A 215 5.01 12.07 -25.07
C ASN A 215 6.07 10.96 -24.98
N ASP A 216 6.41 10.33 -26.10
CA ASP A 216 7.54 9.40 -26.22
C ASP A 216 8.89 10.14 -26.31
N GLN A 217 8.87 11.46 -26.53
CA GLN A 217 10.04 12.32 -26.38
C GLN A 217 10.13 12.97 -24.98
N SER A 218 9.01 13.12 -24.27
CA SER A 218 8.97 13.64 -22.88
C SER A 218 9.08 12.56 -21.78
N THR A 219 9.07 11.27 -22.15
CA THR A 219 9.49 10.11 -21.33
C THR A 219 11.00 10.08 -21.03
N GLY A 220 11.79 10.91 -21.72
CA GLY A 220 13.15 10.56 -22.17
C GLY A 220 14.29 10.52 -21.15
N ILE A 221 14.08 10.75 -19.86
CA ILE A 221 15.17 10.61 -18.87
C ILE A 221 14.92 9.38 -18.00
N ASN A 222 15.54 8.28 -18.41
CA ASN A 222 15.71 7.09 -17.59
C ASN A 222 17.05 7.19 -16.86
N TYR A 223 16.98 7.40 -15.56
CA TYR A 223 18.16 7.43 -14.71
C TYR A 223 18.68 6.01 -14.53
N GLN A 224 19.94 5.75 -14.87
CA GLN A 224 20.65 4.53 -14.50
C GLN A 224 21.85 4.89 -13.63
N ILE A 225 21.71 4.71 -12.32
CA ILE A 225 22.68 5.22 -11.34
C ILE A 225 23.21 4.07 -10.49
N SER A 226 24.53 3.92 -10.45
CA SER A 226 25.19 2.96 -9.55
C SER A 226 25.58 3.62 -8.24
N ILE A 227 25.13 3.03 -7.12
CA ILE A 227 25.47 3.46 -5.76
C ILE A 227 26.00 2.28 -4.94
N SER A 228 27.13 2.48 -4.25
CA SER A 228 27.59 1.49 -3.26
C SER A 228 27.03 1.81 -1.89
N SER A 229 26.50 0.78 -1.21
CA SER A 229 25.95 0.89 0.14
C SER A 229 26.99 1.42 1.14
N ARG A 230 28.29 1.21 0.89
CA ARG A 230 29.40 1.67 1.76
C ARG A 230 29.50 3.18 1.90
N TYR A 231 29.00 3.95 0.93
CA TYR A 231 29.05 5.42 0.96
C TYR A 231 27.88 6.06 1.72
N LEU A 232 26.87 5.26 2.10
CA LEU A 232 25.62 5.74 2.71
C LEU A 232 25.50 5.43 4.21
N GLY A 233 26.60 4.98 4.83
CA GLY A 233 26.63 4.51 6.22
C GLY A 233 26.58 2.97 6.33
N SER A 234 26.52 2.46 7.55
CA SER A 234 26.63 1.02 7.82
C SER A 234 25.32 0.24 7.60
N THR A 235 24.17 0.92 7.58
CA THR A 235 22.83 0.32 7.57
C THR A 235 21.86 1.15 6.71
N PRO A 236 21.98 1.12 5.37
CA PRO A 236 21.15 1.98 4.53
C PRO A 236 19.75 1.39 4.31
N THR A 237 18.73 2.25 4.38
CA THR A 237 17.35 1.91 3.99
C THR A 237 17.17 2.00 2.47
N LEU A 238 16.10 1.41 1.92
CA LEU A 238 15.71 1.56 0.51
C LEU A 238 15.57 3.03 0.11
N ALA A 239 14.97 3.83 0.99
CA ALA A 239 14.74 5.24 0.73
C ALA A 239 16.06 6.03 0.67
N VAL A 240 17.01 5.72 1.55
CA VAL A 240 18.35 6.32 1.54
C VAL A 240 19.17 5.87 0.32
N LEU A 241 19.04 4.61 -0.11
CA LEU A 241 19.69 4.13 -1.33
C LEU A 241 19.20 4.87 -2.58
N ILE A 242 17.89 5.07 -2.68
CA ILE A 242 17.27 5.77 -3.82
C ILE A 242 17.59 7.26 -3.75
N GLU A 243 17.46 7.90 -2.58
CA GLU A 243 17.83 9.31 -2.37
C GLU A 243 19.30 9.54 -2.75
N GLY A 244 20.22 8.73 -2.23
CA GLY A 244 21.65 8.88 -2.53
C GLY A 244 21.99 8.64 -4.00
N ALA A 245 21.26 7.76 -4.68
CA ALA A 245 21.42 7.57 -6.12
C ALA A 245 20.95 8.83 -6.88
N LEU A 246 19.76 9.33 -6.59
CA LEU A 246 19.23 10.56 -7.21
C LEU A 246 20.12 11.79 -6.93
N ASP A 247 20.63 11.93 -5.71
CA ASP A 247 21.56 13.00 -5.33
C ASP A 247 22.88 12.91 -6.11
N LYS A 248 23.44 11.71 -6.27
CA LYS A 248 24.64 11.49 -7.09
C LYS A 248 24.41 11.91 -8.54
N HIS A 249 23.24 11.60 -9.09
CA HIS A 249 22.90 12.05 -10.44
C HIS A 249 22.82 13.56 -10.53
N ALA A 250 22.16 14.24 -9.58
CA ALA A 250 22.06 15.70 -9.58
C ALA A 250 23.44 16.38 -9.56
N PHE A 251 24.42 15.74 -8.91
CA PHE A 251 25.80 16.18 -8.95
C PHE A 251 26.48 15.94 -10.30
N ASP A 252 26.23 14.80 -10.94
CA ASP A 252 26.82 14.46 -12.24
C ASP A 252 26.18 15.19 -13.43
N SER A 253 24.86 15.49 -13.39
CA SER A 253 24.14 16.31 -14.40
C SER A 253 24.55 17.77 -14.39
N GLY A 254 25.16 18.25 -13.31
CA GLY A 254 25.82 19.56 -13.23
C GLY A 254 27.12 19.67 -14.02
N LYS A 255 27.58 18.59 -14.68
CA LYS A 255 28.73 18.62 -15.60
C LYS A 255 28.26 19.07 -17.00
N PRO A 256 28.98 19.98 -17.66
CA PRO A 256 28.53 20.56 -18.93
C PRO A 256 28.40 19.49 -20.02
N VAL A 257 27.31 19.57 -20.80
CA VAL A 257 27.12 18.88 -22.08
C VAL A 257 27.94 19.63 -23.12
N GLU A 258 28.62 18.94 -24.06
CA GLU A 258 29.38 19.58 -25.14
C GLU A 258 28.56 20.69 -25.83
N GLU A 259 29.05 21.92 -25.76
CA GLU A 259 28.39 23.11 -26.28
C GLU A 259 28.37 23.14 -27.81
N VAL A 260 27.24 23.59 -28.38
CA VAL A 260 27.19 24.05 -29.77
C VAL A 260 27.74 25.49 -29.77
N PRO A 261 28.86 25.79 -30.45
CA PRO A 261 29.48 27.11 -30.39
C PRO A 261 28.57 28.19 -30.99
N TYR A 262 28.41 29.31 -30.27
CA TYR A 262 27.71 30.50 -30.76
C TYR A 262 28.46 31.15 -31.92
N THR A 263 27.72 31.69 -32.87
CA THR A 263 28.27 32.46 -34.00
C THR A 263 28.56 33.92 -33.60
N ALA A 264 29.51 34.58 -34.27
CA ALA A 264 29.85 35.97 -33.99
C ALA A 264 28.66 36.93 -34.19
N GLU A 265 27.79 36.64 -35.15
CA GLU A 265 26.57 37.43 -35.43
C GLU A 265 25.56 37.34 -34.28
N GLN A 266 25.41 36.18 -33.66
CA GLN A 266 24.51 35.99 -32.50
C GLN A 266 24.99 36.79 -31.29
N VAL A 267 26.29 36.76 -31.01
CA VAL A 267 26.89 37.51 -29.89
C VAL A 267 26.87 39.01 -30.17
N ALA A 268 27.14 39.43 -31.41
CA ALA A 268 27.04 40.82 -31.81
C ALA A 268 25.62 41.38 -31.63
N ASN A 269 24.60 40.64 -32.06
CA ASN A 269 23.19 41.03 -31.88
C ASN A 269 22.78 41.13 -30.40
N GLN A 270 23.29 40.25 -29.54
CA GLN A 270 22.99 40.25 -28.11
C GLN A 270 23.53 41.49 -27.40
N PHE A 271 24.71 41.98 -27.79
CA PHE A 271 25.39 43.12 -27.16
C PHE A 271 25.34 44.41 -27.98
N GLY A 272 24.57 44.43 -29.08
CA GLY A 272 24.33 45.63 -29.89
C GLY A 272 25.51 46.07 -30.76
N VAL A 273 26.42 45.15 -31.11
CA VAL A 273 27.54 45.41 -32.02
C VAL A 273 27.04 45.28 -33.45
N SER A 274 27.21 46.34 -34.25
CA SER A 274 26.79 46.36 -35.66
C SER A 274 28.01 46.24 -36.58
N PRO A 275 27.92 45.47 -37.68
CA PRO A 275 28.99 45.42 -38.66
C PRO A 275 29.05 46.71 -39.47
N ASP A 276 30.21 46.98 -40.07
CA ASP A 276 30.41 48.10 -40.97
C ASP A 276 29.75 47.90 -42.35
N GLU A 277 29.92 48.86 -43.26
CA GLU A 277 29.35 48.81 -44.62
C GLU A 277 29.84 47.61 -45.46
N ASN A 278 30.93 46.94 -45.04
CA ASN A 278 31.50 45.76 -45.68
C ASN A 278 31.12 44.44 -44.98
N GLY A 279 30.38 44.51 -43.87
CA GLY A 279 30.00 43.34 -43.08
C GLY A 279 31.06 42.90 -42.06
N GLU A 280 32.10 43.69 -41.81
CA GLU A 280 33.13 43.39 -40.81
C GLU A 280 32.81 44.05 -39.47
N TYR A 281 33.03 43.32 -38.38
CA TYR A 281 32.82 43.82 -37.03
C TYR A 281 34.12 44.41 -36.45
N ASP A 282 34.00 45.51 -35.70
CA ASP A 282 35.13 46.07 -34.96
C ASP A 282 35.69 45.05 -33.96
N GLN A 283 37.01 44.84 -33.98
CA GLN A 283 37.65 43.80 -33.19
C GLN A 283 37.61 44.07 -31.68
N GLU A 284 37.66 45.33 -31.26
CA GLU A 284 37.66 45.72 -29.85
C GLU A 284 36.24 45.64 -29.27
N GLU A 285 35.24 46.11 -30.02
CA GLU A 285 33.83 45.96 -29.66
C GLU A 285 33.40 44.49 -29.61
N MET A 286 33.81 43.68 -30.61
CA MET A 286 33.51 42.25 -30.64
C MET A 286 34.22 41.49 -29.50
N MET A 287 35.48 41.83 -29.18
CA MET A 287 36.18 41.26 -28.01
C MET A 287 35.47 41.56 -26.69
N ASN A 288 34.97 42.80 -26.52
CA ASN A 288 34.18 43.17 -25.35
C ASN A 288 32.84 42.43 -25.31
N ALA A 289 32.15 42.29 -26.44
CA ALA A 289 30.91 41.52 -26.55
C ALA A 289 31.11 40.04 -26.18
N TRP A 290 32.20 39.41 -26.66
CA TRP A 290 32.56 38.04 -26.27
C TRP A 290 32.92 37.90 -24.79
N SER A 291 33.59 38.89 -24.21
CA SER A 291 33.91 38.92 -22.78
C SER A 291 32.63 39.01 -21.93
N MET A 292 31.71 39.90 -22.31
CA MET A 292 30.41 40.04 -21.65
C MET A 292 29.54 38.80 -21.84
N HIS A 293 29.51 38.21 -23.04
CA HIS A 293 28.80 36.96 -23.31
C HIS A 293 29.27 35.84 -22.39
N ARG A 294 30.58 35.60 -22.27
CA ARG A 294 31.13 34.58 -21.35
C ARG A 294 30.78 34.84 -19.90
N GLN A 295 30.68 36.09 -19.46
CA GLN A 295 30.27 36.42 -18.09
C GLN A 295 28.78 36.15 -17.85
N VAL A 296 27.94 36.48 -18.83
CA VAL A 296 26.49 36.18 -18.78
C VAL A 296 26.25 34.68 -18.83
N GLU A 297 26.92 33.96 -19.74
CA GLU A 297 26.86 32.50 -19.81
C GLU A 297 27.31 31.87 -18.50
N ALA A 298 28.47 32.25 -17.97
CA ALA A 298 28.94 31.70 -16.70
C ALA A 298 27.94 31.93 -15.54
N HIS A 299 27.30 33.09 -15.51
CA HIS A 299 26.31 33.42 -14.47
C HIS A 299 24.97 32.68 -14.68
N GLU A 300 24.49 32.60 -15.92
CA GLU A 300 23.29 31.86 -16.28
C GLU A 300 23.47 30.36 -16.06
N GLU A 301 24.63 29.80 -16.41
CA GLU A 301 24.99 28.42 -16.15
C GLU A 301 25.06 28.12 -14.66
N GLU A 302 25.68 29.00 -13.87
CA GLU A 302 25.75 28.85 -12.42
C GLU A 302 24.35 28.89 -11.79
N PHE A 303 23.50 29.83 -12.22
CA PHE A 303 22.11 29.93 -11.77
C PHE A 303 21.29 28.69 -12.17
N ARG A 304 21.39 28.25 -13.43
CA ARG A 304 20.69 27.07 -13.96
C ARG A 304 21.15 25.78 -13.26
N ARG A 305 22.45 25.64 -12.96
CA ARG A 305 23.00 24.55 -12.13
C ARG A 305 22.43 24.59 -10.72
N GLN A 306 22.40 25.76 -10.06
CA GLN A 306 21.87 25.89 -8.71
C GLN A 306 20.36 25.59 -8.64
N GLU A 307 19.57 26.04 -9.61
CA GLU A 307 18.13 25.74 -9.69
C GLU A 307 17.83 24.26 -9.98
N ILE A 308 18.53 23.64 -10.94
CA ILE A 308 18.37 22.23 -11.29
C ILE A 308 18.75 21.35 -10.09
N THR A 309 19.93 21.59 -9.50
CA THR A 309 20.40 20.84 -8.32
C THR A 309 19.42 21.00 -7.15
N GLY A 310 18.89 22.21 -6.93
CA GLY A 310 17.90 22.47 -5.87
C GLY A 310 16.53 21.82 -6.11
N LYS A 311 16.10 21.63 -7.36
CA LYS A 311 14.86 20.93 -7.70
C LYS A 311 15.01 19.41 -7.58
N GLU A 312 16.09 18.85 -8.13
CA GLU A 312 16.35 17.41 -8.06
C GLU A 312 16.55 16.94 -6.61
N TYR A 313 17.27 17.73 -5.80
CA TYR A 313 17.46 17.45 -4.37
C TYR A 313 16.14 17.42 -3.58
N ARG A 314 15.25 18.38 -3.85
CA ARG A 314 13.91 18.41 -3.23
C ARG A 314 13.08 17.20 -3.64
N THR A 315 13.20 16.79 -4.91
CA THR A 315 12.51 15.63 -5.47
C THR A 315 12.98 14.33 -4.79
N ALA A 316 14.30 14.14 -4.62
CA ALA A 316 14.86 12.96 -3.96
C ALA A 316 14.37 12.83 -2.50
N ARG A 317 14.42 13.92 -1.73
CA ARG A 317 13.91 13.95 -0.34
C ARG A 317 12.41 13.71 -0.25
N GLN A 318 11.64 14.29 -1.17
CA GLN A 318 10.20 14.08 -1.18
C GLN A 318 9.86 12.64 -1.56
N PHE A 319 10.55 12.07 -2.54
CA PHE A 319 10.39 10.66 -2.91
C PHE A 319 10.68 9.74 -1.73
N ARG A 320 11.78 10.00 -0.99
CA ARG A 320 12.10 9.27 0.24
C ARG A 320 10.94 9.30 1.23
N ARG A 321 10.39 10.48 1.51
CA ARG A 321 9.25 10.61 2.43
C ARG A 321 8.03 9.84 1.94
N GLU A 322 7.68 9.94 0.66
CA GLU A 322 6.55 9.21 0.09
C GLU A 322 6.76 7.68 0.14
N LEU A 323 7.99 7.20 -0.07
CA LEU A 323 8.34 5.78 0.04
C LEU A 323 8.26 5.30 1.50
N GLU A 324 8.84 6.01 2.46
CA GLU A 324 8.75 5.68 3.89
C GLU A 324 7.27 5.71 4.35
N ASN A 325 6.49 6.67 3.85
CA ASN A 325 5.06 6.77 4.13
C ASN A 325 4.22 5.69 3.45
N SER A 326 4.76 4.97 2.46
CA SER A 326 4.06 3.85 1.81
C SER A 326 4.12 2.55 2.62
N PHE A 327 5.01 2.47 3.62
CA PHE A 327 5.21 1.25 4.38
C PHE A 327 3.97 0.91 5.24
N PRO A 328 3.47 -0.33 5.17
CA PRO A 328 2.31 -0.77 5.93
C PRO A 328 2.65 -0.96 7.41
N ALA A 329 1.95 -0.24 8.29
CA ALA A 329 1.98 -0.53 9.72
C ALA A 329 1.21 -1.81 10.03
N VAL A 330 1.89 -2.81 10.61
CA VAL A 330 1.34 -4.14 10.93
C VAL A 330 1.37 -4.39 12.44
N GLU A 331 0.18 -4.60 12.98
CA GLU A 331 -0.09 -5.03 14.36
C GLU A 331 -0.52 -6.51 14.36
N HIS A 332 -0.19 -7.25 15.42
CA HIS A 332 -0.44 -8.70 15.50
C HIS A 332 -0.88 -9.13 16.88
N LEU A 333 -1.91 -9.98 16.91
CA LEU A 333 -2.39 -10.73 18.06
C LEU A 333 -2.48 -12.23 17.72
N GLY A 334 -1.72 -13.05 18.44
CA GLY A 334 -1.76 -14.51 18.33
C GLY A 334 -3.01 -15.14 18.94
N ALA A 335 -3.09 -16.46 18.90
CA ALA A 335 -4.22 -17.21 19.49
C ALA A 335 -4.25 -17.17 21.03
N ASN A 336 -3.06 -17.19 21.66
CA ASN A 336 -2.90 -17.22 23.12
C ASN A 336 -2.43 -15.85 23.64
N ARG A 337 -3.38 -14.93 23.84
CA ARG A 337 -3.12 -13.52 24.12
C ARG A 337 -2.98 -13.19 25.61
N THR A 338 -3.49 -14.05 26.47
CA THR A 338 -3.59 -13.79 27.92
C THR A 338 -3.11 -14.97 28.76
N HIS A 339 -2.88 -14.70 30.05
CA HIS A 339 -2.64 -15.72 31.08
C HIS A 339 -3.27 -15.24 32.39
N GLN A 340 -3.54 -16.16 33.32
CA GLN A 340 -4.14 -15.80 34.61
C GLN A 340 -3.07 -15.29 35.57
N ALA A 341 -3.03 -13.98 35.78
CA ALA A 341 -2.20 -13.34 36.78
C ALA A 341 -2.94 -12.17 37.42
N ARG A 342 -2.72 -11.94 38.72
CA ARG A 342 -3.27 -10.77 39.44
C ARG A 342 -2.52 -9.48 39.12
N LEU A 343 -1.24 -9.60 38.77
CA LEU A 343 -0.33 -8.54 38.36
C LEU A 343 0.42 -8.99 37.12
N TYR A 344 0.49 -8.14 36.10
CA TYR A 344 1.14 -8.41 34.83
C TYR A 344 2.44 -7.63 34.75
N LEU A 345 3.58 -8.33 34.67
CA LEU A 345 4.90 -7.70 34.66
C LEU A 345 5.15 -6.89 33.38
N THR A 346 5.68 -5.68 33.50
CA THR A 346 5.97 -4.76 32.38
C THR A 346 7.42 -4.86 31.89
N SER A 347 8.33 -5.39 32.71
CA SER A 347 9.78 -5.40 32.47
C SER A 347 10.32 -6.63 31.73
N SER A 348 9.52 -7.67 31.55
CA SER A 348 9.91 -8.85 30.79
C SER A 348 9.46 -8.71 29.34
N GLY A 349 10.36 -8.33 28.43
CA GLY A 349 10.14 -8.34 26.96
C GLY A 349 9.77 -9.71 26.36
N GLN A 350 9.42 -10.70 27.18
CA GLN A 350 8.88 -12.01 26.84
C GLN A 350 7.51 -12.29 27.51
N GLY A 351 6.83 -11.26 28.03
CA GLY A 351 5.49 -11.40 28.60
C GLY A 351 4.42 -11.73 27.56
N ALA A 352 3.31 -12.32 27.99
CA ALA A 352 2.13 -12.52 27.17
C ALA A 352 1.61 -11.19 26.59
N GLU A 353 0.85 -11.24 25.49
CA GLU A 353 0.41 -10.04 24.76
C GLU A 353 -0.35 -9.04 25.63
N ILE A 354 -1.14 -9.53 26.59
CA ILE A 354 -1.85 -8.70 27.58
C ILE A 354 -0.92 -7.75 28.34
N ASN A 355 0.30 -8.17 28.69
CA ASN A 355 1.24 -7.32 29.44
C ASN A 355 1.64 -6.11 28.60
N VAL A 356 2.02 -6.36 27.36
CA VAL A 356 2.48 -5.33 26.41
C VAL A 356 1.33 -4.39 26.06
N VAL A 357 0.13 -4.94 25.83
CA VAL A 357 -1.06 -4.17 25.48
C VAL A 357 -1.50 -3.29 26.65
N ALA A 358 -1.56 -3.83 27.86
CA ALA A 358 -2.00 -3.09 29.04
C ALA A 358 -1.00 -1.99 29.44
N ASP A 359 0.31 -2.28 29.42
CA ASP A 359 1.36 -1.28 29.66
C ASP A 359 1.28 -0.15 28.62
N ARG A 360 1.14 -0.48 27.33
CA ARG A 360 1.04 0.51 26.25
C ARG A 360 -0.23 1.37 26.38
N PHE A 361 -1.39 0.76 26.65
CA PHE A 361 -2.65 1.49 26.85
C PHE A 361 -2.58 2.47 28.02
N GLN A 362 -2.00 2.02 29.15
CA GLN A 362 -1.82 2.83 30.34
C GLN A 362 -0.88 4.01 30.10
N ARG A 363 0.26 3.80 29.43
CA ARG A 363 1.26 4.84 29.15
C ARG A 363 0.75 5.93 28.22
N LEU A 364 -0.12 5.58 27.27
CA LEU A 364 -0.70 6.56 26.35
C LEU A 364 -1.66 7.53 27.05
N GLY A 365 -2.23 7.13 28.21
CA GLY A 365 -3.13 7.96 29.01
C GLY A 365 -4.51 8.17 28.36
N SER A 366 -5.60 8.00 29.10
CA SER A 366 -6.95 8.12 28.52
C SER A 366 -7.41 9.57 28.42
N VAL A 367 -7.98 9.96 27.27
CA VAL A 367 -8.70 11.22 27.12
C VAL A 367 -10.21 10.94 27.22
N PRO A 368 -10.98 11.69 28.04
CA PRO A 368 -12.42 11.50 28.12
C PRO A 368 -13.08 11.59 26.73
N ASP A 369 -14.00 10.65 26.45
CA ASP A 369 -14.76 10.55 25.20
C ASP A 369 -13.93 10.42 23.91
N ASP A 370 -12.67 9.98 24.03
CA ASP A 370 -11.85 9.65 22.85
C ASP A 370 -12.36 8.38 22.13
N ALA A 371 -11.84 8.16 20.93
CA ALA A 371 -12.23 7.02 20.09
C ALA A 371 -12.01 5.66 20.79
N ALA A 372 -10.99 5.55 21.65
CA ALA A 372 -10.67 4.33 22.36
C ALA A 372 -11.67 4.05 23.50
N GLN A 373 -12.01 5.07 24.30
CA GLN A 373 -13.00 4.98 25.37
C GLN A 373 -14.40 4.72 24.84
N LEU A 374 -14.81 5.41 23.76
CA LEU A 374 -16.09 5.16 23.09
C LEU A 374 -16.16 3.73 22.52
N PHE A 375 -15.04 3.21 22.00
CA PHE A 375 -14.94 1.84 21.53
C PHE A 375 -15.11 0.83 22.69
N LEU A 376 -14.38 1.00 23.79
CA LEU A 376 -14.46 0.10 24.95
C LEU A 376 -15.85 0.13 25.60
N LYS A 377 -16.41 1.33 25.82
CA LYS A 377 -17.78 1.53 26.37
C LYS A 377 -18.86 0.86 25.52
N ARG A 378 -18.64 0.75 24.20
CA ARG A 378 -19.56 0.05 23.29
C ARG A 378 -19.41 -1.47 23.35
N TRP A 379 -18.18 -1.98 23.34
CA TRP A 379 -17.92 -3.40 23.12
C TRP A 379 -17.79 -4.22 24.40
N MET A 380 -17.23 -3.68 25.48
CA MET A 380 -17.08 -4.43 26.74
C MET A 380 -18.42 -4.94 27.30
N PRO A 381 -19.51 -4.15 27.33
CA PRO A 381 -20.80 -4.64 27.79
C PRO A 381 -21.42 -5.68 26.86
N ARG A 382 -21.23 -5.55 25.54
CA ARG A 382 -21.78 -6.48 24.54
C ARG A 382 -21.14 -7.87 24.61
N PHE A 383 -19.91 -7.94 25.08
CA PHE A 383 -19.21 -9.20 25.36
C PHE A 383 -19.39 -9.70 26.80
N ASP A 384 -20.26 -9.06 27.59
CA ASP A 384 -20.48 -9.37 29.01
C ASP A 384 -19.18 -9.39 29.83
N ILE A 385 -18.25 -8.47 29.51
CA ILE A 385 -16.98 -8.31 30.23
C ILE A 385 -17.15 -7.35 31.40
N GLY A 386 -17.80 -6.20 31.16
CA GLY A 386 -18.07 -5.16 32.14
C GLY A 386 -18.29 -3.80 31.49
N GLU A 387 -18.39 -2.76 32.30
CA GLU A 387 -18.73 -1.39 31.87
C GLU A 387 -17.49 -0.58 31.48
N SER A 388 -16.40 -0.76 32.23
CA SER A 388 -15.12 -0.10 31.98
C SER A 388 -13.95 -0.94 32.51
N VAL A 389 -12.73 -0.57 32.10
CA VAL A 389 -11.49 -1.20 32.52
C VAL A 389 -10.57 -0.16 33.16
N GLU A 390 -10.05 -0.48 34.33
CA GLU A 390 -9.05 0.30 35.05
C GLU A 390 -7.71 -0.44 35.00
N ILE A 391 -6.67 0.22 34.50
CA ILE A 391 -5.31 -0.31 34.47
C ILE A 391 -4.44 0.53 35.39
N THR A 392 -4.06 -0.07 36.53
CA THR A 392 -3.25 0.60 37.56
C THR A 392 -1.81 0.13 37.47
N ASN A 393 -0.87 1.08 37.35
CA ASN A 393 0.55 0.79 37.39
C ASN A 393 1.01 0.58 38.85
N ILE A 394 1.77 -0.48 39.10
CA ILE A 394 2.35 -0.86 40.38
C ILE A 394 3.87 -0.73 40.27
N ASP A 395 4.42 0.29 40.92
CA ASP A 395 5.86 0.57 41.04
C ASP A 395 6.64 0.56 39.72
N ASN A 396 6.00 0.91 38.60
CA ASN A 396 6.56 0.85 37.24
C ASN A 396 7.06 -0.55 36.81
N ALA A 397 6.75 -1.59 37.58
CA ALA A 397 7.22 -2.96 37.35
C ALA A 397 6.09 -3.91 36.92
N ALA A 398 4.85 -3.58 37.26
CA ALA A 398 3.68 -4.38 36.91
C ALA A 398 2.45 -3.51 36.68
N VAL A 399 1.46 -4.05 35.97
CA VAL A 399 0.12 -3.48 35.85
C VAL A 399 -0.91 -4.41 36.46
N ARG A 400 -1.88 -3.83 37.16
CA ARG A 400 -3.09 -4.48 37.63
C ARG A 400 -4.24 -4.10 36.71
N ILE A 401 -4.97 -5.10 36.22
CA ILE A 401 -6.11 -4.91 35.32
C ILE A 401 -7.38 -5.29 36.08
N GLU A 402 -8.27 -4.32 36.28
CA GLU A 402 -9.55 -4.48 36.95
C GLU A 402 -10.67 -4.03 36.02
N VAL A 403 -11.76 -4.78 36.01
CA VAL A 403 -12.96 -4.46 35.25
C VAL A 403 -14.05 -4.03 36.22
N VAL A 404 -14.74 -2.94 35.88
CA VAL A 404 -15.84 -2.39 36.66
C VAL A 404 -17.16 -3.02 36.18
N ARG A 405 -17.93 -3.59 37.11
CA ARG A 405 -19.30 -4.09 36.89
C ARG A 405 -20.21 -3.55 38.00
N GLY A 406 -21.05 -2.57 37.69
CA GLY A 406 -21.75 -1.80 38.71
C GLY A 406 -20.77 -1.25 39.77
N ASP A 407 -21.02 -1.55 41.04
CA ASP A 407 -20.17 -1.12 42.16
C ASP A 407 -18.98 -2.05 42.44
N GLN A 408 -18.83 -3.15 41.69
CA GLN A 408 -17.77 -4.13 41.91
C GLN A 408 -16.58 -3.91 40.96
N ARG A 409 -15.38 -4.01 41.53
CA ARG A 409 -14.12 -4.09 40.79
C ARG A 409 -13.63 -5.53 40.81
N ILE A 410 -13.54 -6.15 39.65
CA ILE A 410 -13.17 -7.54 39.50
C ILE A 410 -11.82 -7.61 38.80
N ASN A 411 -10.86 -8.32 39.40
CA ASN A 411 -9.56 -8.52 38.76
C ASN A 411 -9.71 -9.38 37.50
N LEU A 412 -8.93 -9.10 36.45
CA LEU A 412 -8.97 -9.88 35.22
C LEU A 412 -8.76 -11.39 35.44
N ALA A 413 -7.93 -11.76 36.43
CA ALA A 413 -7.71 -13.16 36.79
C ALA A 413 -9.00 -13.89 37.21
N ASP A 414 -9.96 -13.17 37.79
CA ASP A 414 -11.20 -13.71 38.35
C ASP A 414 -12.34 -13.78 37.30
N LEU A 415 -12.21 -13.10 36.15
CA LEU A 415 -13.18 -13.14 35.05
C LEU A 415 -13.09 -14.40 34.18
N GLY A 416 -12.02 -15.18 34.33
CA GLY A 416 -11.76 -16.37 33.53
C GLY A 416 -11.01 -16.11 32.22
N PHE A 417 -10.48 -17.18 31.64
CA PHE A 417 -9.53 -17.11 30.52
C PHE A 417 -10.15 -16.52 29.24
N GLY A 418 -11.39 -16.90 28.88
CA GLY A 418 -12.07 -16.40 27.68
C GLY A 418 -12.34 -14.89 27.73
N ALA A 419 -12.78 -14.37 28.88
CA ALA A 419 -12.94 -12.92 29.10
C ALA A 419 -11.59 -12.19 28.99
N GLY A 420 -10.51 -12.80 29.51
CA GLY A 420 -9.15 -12.31 29.34
C GLY A 420 -8.72 -12.19 27.87
N GLN A 421 -9.00 -13.20 27.03
CA GLN A 421 -8.67 -13.18 25.60
C GLN A 421 -9.39 -12.03 24.88
N LEU A 422 -10.69 -11.87 25.12
CA LEU A 422 -11.48 -10.79 24.55
C LEU A 422 -10.99 -9.43 25.03
N LEU A 423 -10.75 -9.26 26.33
CA LEU A 423 -10.29 -7.99 26.86
C LEU A 423 -8.93 -7.61 26.28
N THR A 424 -7.98 -8.54 26.13
CA THR A 424 -6.70 -8.26 25.46
C THR A 424 -6.91 -7.74 24.04
N MET A 425 -7.80 -8.36 23.28
CA MET A 425 -8.10 -7.93 21.91
C MET A 425 -8.76 -6.55 21.87
N LEU A 426 -9.74 -6.30 22.75
CA LEU A 426 -10.42 -5.00 22.83
C LEU A 426 -9.43 -3.89 23.26
N LEU A 427 -8.60 -4.15 24.28
CA LEU A 427 -7.57 -3.21 24.70
C LEU A 427 -6.55 -2.95 23.58
N HIS A 428 -6.15 -3.97 22.82
CA HIS A 428 -5.21 -3.77 21.72
C HIS A 428 -5.79 -2.86 20.62
N ILE A 429 -7.05 -3.09 20.22
CA ILE A 429 -7.74 -2.20 19.28
C ILE A 429 -7.85 -0.79 19.88
N ALA A 430 -8.25 -0.66 21.15
CA ALA A 430 -8.36 0.63 21.84
C ALA A 430 -7.01 1.38 21.86
N THR A 431 -5.90 0.69 22.15
CA THR A 431 -4.54 1.24 22.11
C THR A 431 -4.19 1.78 20.71
N ILE A 432 -4.55 1.06 19.65
CA ILE A 432 -4.34 1.53 18.27
C ILE A 432 -5.15 2.81 18.00
N LEU A 433 -6.39 2.89 18.50
CA LEU A 433 -7.23 4.08 18.34
C LEU A 433 -6.71 5.29 19.12
N GLN A 434 -6.14 5.06 20.30
CA GLN A 434 -5.59 6.09 21.18
C GLN A 434 -4.30 6.71 20.64
N GLN A 435 -3.43 5.90 20.03
CA GLN A 435 -2.18 6.38 19.42
C GLN A 435 -2.41 7.48 18.37
N ARG A 436 -3.58 7.48 17.73
CA ARG A 436 -3.94 8.50 16.73
C ARG A 436 -4.19 9.89 17.30
N VAL A 437 -4.62 9.95 18.55
CA VAL A 437 -4.95 11.22 19.21
C VAL A 437 -3.68 11.87 19.78
N ALA A 438 -2.66 11.08 20.11
CA ALA A 438 -1.45 11.54 20.78
C ALA A 438 -0.45 12.29 19.89
N GLY A 439 -0.68 12.39 18.57
CA GLY A 439 0.17 13.17 17.65
C GLY A 439 1.64 12.71 17.58
N THR A 440 1.95 11.51 18.07
CA THR A 440 3.31 10.97 18.22
C THR A 440 3.86 10.28 16.96
N PHE A 441 3.07 10.25 15.88
CA PHE A 441 3.47 9.74 14.56
C PHE A 441 3.01 10.71 13.47
N ASP A 442 3.77 10.77 12.38
CA ASP A 442 3.44 11.57 11.18
C ASP A 442 2.22 10.95 10.47
N GLU A 443 1.04 11.18 11.05
CA GLU A 443 -0.22 10.52 10.73
C GLU A 443 -0.93 11.17 9.55
N ARG A 444 -0.35 11.01 8.37
CA ARG A 444 -1.08 11.26 7.13
C ARG A 444 -1.16 9.94 6.34
N TRP A 445 -2.32 9.27 6.48
CA TRP A 445 -2.91 8.31 5.52
C TRP A 445 -2.55 6.82 5.59
N GLN A 446 -1.73 6.34 6.53
CA GLN A 446 -1.43 4.90 6.57
C GLN A 446 -2.57 4.06 7.17
N THR A 447 -3.21 3.21 6.36
CA THR A 447 -4.11 2.15 6.84
C THR A 447 -3.30 1.12 7.64
N ARG A 448 -3.59 1.00 8.94
CA ARG A 448 -3.02 -0.05 9.80
C ARG A 448 -3.66 -1.41 9.52
N ILE A 449 -2.83 -2.44 9.46
CA ILE A 449 -3.25 -3.83 9.31
C ILE A 449 -3.18 -4.48 10.69
N VAL A 450 -4.26 -5.07 11.14
CA VAL A 450 -4.35 -5.81 12.40
C VAL A 450 -4.56 -7.28 12.07
N LEU A 451 -3.52 -8.08 12.33
CA LEU A 451 -3.52 -9.53 12.16
C LEU A 451 -4.04 -10.18 13.44
N ILE A 452 -5.05 -11.04 13.34
CA ILE A 452 -5.63 -11.71 14.50
C ILE A 452 -5.78 -13.20 14.21
N GLU A 453 -5.10 -14.05 14.98
CA GLU A 453 -5.17 -15.51 14.86
C GLU A 453 -6.14 -16.09 15.87
N GLU A 454 -7.15 -16.87 15.44
CA GLU A 454 -8.13 -17.55 16.28
C GLU A 454 -8.78 -16.61 17.34
N PRO A 455 -9.47 -15.52 16.93
CA PRO A 455 -10.18 -14.65 17.87
C PRO A 455 -11.28 -15.36 18.65
N GLU A 456 -11.77 -16.49 18.17
CA GLU A 456 -12.81 -17.31 18.79
C GLU A 456 -12.32 -18.22 19.93
N ALA A 457 -11.01 -18.36 20.10
CA ALA A 457 -10.43 -19.35 21.01
C ALA A 457 -10.96 -19.17 22.44
N ASN A 458 -11.51 -20.25 23.01
CA ASN A 458 -12.10 -20.29 24.36
C ASN A 458 -13.30 -19.35 24.58
N LEU A 459 -13.99 -18.93 23.50
CA LEU A 459 -15.19 -18.09 23.58
C LEU A 459 -16.48 -18.87 23.37
N HIS A 460 -17.53 -18.44 24.06
CA HIS A 460 -18.89 -18.94 23.84
C HIS A 460 -19.36 -18.62 22.40
N PRO A 461 -20.08 -19.52 21.70
CA PRO A 461 -20.55 -19.32 20.32
C PRO A 461 -21.24 -17.97 20.06
N HIS A 462 -22.03 -17.49 21.02
CA HIS A 462 -22.66 -16.18 20.95
C HIS A 462 -21.65 -15.03 20.75
N PHE A 463 -20.55 -15.04 21.52
CA PHE A 463 -19.50 -14.03 21.40
C PHE A 463 -18.70 -14.19 20.11
N GLN A 464 -18.49 -15.42 19.64
CA GLN A 464 -17.84 -15.65 18.34
C GLN A 464 -18.63 -15.01 17.18
N SER A 465 -19.97 -15.08 17.22
CA SER A 465 -20.85 -14.40 16.28
C SER A 465 -20.67 -12.88 16.34
N LEU A 466 -20.63 -12.30 17.56
CA LEU A 466 -20.45 -10.85 17.76
C LEU A 466 -19.11 -10.31 17.25
N LEU A 467 -18.06 -11.14 17.13
CA LEU A 467 -16.79 -10.73 16.53
C LEU A 467 -16.96 -10.20 15.10
N ALA A 468 -17.88 -10.77 14.32
CA ALA A 468 -18.13 -10.29 12.95
C ALA A 468 -18.63 -8.85 12.94
N GLU A 469 -19.51 -8.49 13.87
CA GLU A 469 -20.00 -7.12 14.05
C GLU A 469 -18.89 -6.18 14.54
N LEU A 470 -18.08 -6.65 15.49
CA LEU A 470 -16.92 -5.92 16.01
C LEU A 470 -15.97 -5.50 14.89
N PHE A 471 -15.51 -6.47 14.08
CA PHE A 471 -14.57 -6.18 13.00
C PHE A 471 -15.19 -5.34 11.91
N ALA A 472 -16.45 -5.60 11.54
CA ALA A 472 -17.17 -4.83 10.53
C ALA A 472 -17.29 -3.36 10.91
N GLU A 473 -17.75 -3.09 12.12
CA GLU A 473 -17.96 -1.72 12.60
C GLU A 473 -16.62 -0.98 12.77
N THR A 474 -15.64 -1.64 13.38
CA THR A 474 -14.34 -1.02 13.67
C THR A 474 -13.58 -0.69 12.39
N ALA A 475 -13.58 -1.61 11.41
CA ALA A 475 -12.94 -1.38 10.11
C ALA A 475 -13.55 -0.18 9.38
N ARG A 476 -14.89 -0.05 9.43
CA ARG A 476 -15.62 1.05 8.81
C ARG A 476 -15.37 2.41 9.47
N LYS A 477 -15.33 2.44 10.80
CA LYS A 477 -15.25 3.69 11.55
C LYS A 477 -13.83 4.24 11.69
N HIS A 478 -12.83 3.35 11.69
CA HIS A 478 -11.48 3.72 12.12
C HIS A 478 -10.38 3.44 11.10
N ASN A 479 -10.64 3.34 9.78
CA ASN A 479 -9.60 3.09 8.77
C ASN A 479 -8.60 1.98 9.20
N LEU A 480 -9.14 0.90 9.76
CA LEU A 480 -8.39 -0.29 10.16
C LEU A 480 -8.71 -1.41 9.17
N ARG A 481 -7.70 -2.24 8.94
CA ARG A 481 -7.82 -3.41 8.09
C ARG A 481 -7.52 -4.66 8.90
N PHE A 482 -8.50 -5.55 9.03
CA PHE A 482 -8.32 -6.81 9.74
C PHE A 482 -7.96 -7.93 8.77
N VAL A 483 -6.99 -8.75 9.16
CA VAL A 483 -6.73 -10.07 8.57
C VAL A 483 -6.90 -11.09 9.67
N ILE A 484 -7.96 -11.89 9.58
CA ILE A 484 -8.41 -12.76 10.66
C ILE A 484 -8.25 -14.21 10.23
N GLU A 485 -7.41 -14.97 10.90
CA GLU A 485 -7.39 -16.42 10.79
C GLU A 485 -8.44 -17.01 11.74
N THR A 486 -9.40 -17.77 11.22
CA THR A 486 -10.49 -18.31 12.04
C THR A 486 -11.01 -19.65 11.52
N HIS A 487 -11.40 -20.49 12.47
CA HIS A 487 -12.15 -21.73 12.30
C HIS A 487 -13.61 -21.58 12.77
N SER A 488 -14.02 -20.38 13.20
CA SER A 488 -15.37 -20.13 13.70
C SER A 488 -16.39 -20.04 12.58
N GLU A 489 -17.27 -21.05 12.49
CA GLU A 489 -18.46 -20.99 11.65
C GLU A 489 -19.40 -19.85 12.08
N TYR A 490 -19.48 -19.54 13.38
CA TYR A 490 -20.36 -18.49 13.89
C TYR A 490 -19.96 -17.11 13.39
N LEU A 491 -18.66 -16.80 13.36
CA LEU A 491 -18.12 -15.56 12.80
C LEU A 491 -18.46 -15.46 11.31
N ILE A 492 -18.18 -16.53 10.55
CA ILE A 492 -18.42 -16.60 9.11
C ILE A 492 -19.91 -16.42 8.79
N ARG A 493 -20.79 -17.16 9.49
CA ARG A 493 -22.25 -17.07 9.30
C ARG A 493 -22.79 -15.68 9.64
N ASN A 494 -22.30 -15.03 10.71
CA ASN A 494 -22.77 -13.69 11.02
C ASN A 494 -22.29 -12.65 9.99
N ALA A 495 -21.09 -12.80 9.41
CA ALA A 495 -20.66 -11.98 8.29
C ALA A 495 -21.62 -12.10 7.09
N GLN A 496 -22.12 -13.30 6.79
CA GLN A 496 -23.15 -13.53 5.76
C GLN A 496 -24.46 -12.80 6.09
N VAL A 497 -24.91 -12.86 7.34
CA VAL A 497 -26.12 -12.16 7.82
C VAL A 497 -25.96 -10.65 7.66
N LEU A 498 -24.81 -10.08 8.04
CA LEU A 498 -24.52 -8.65 7.87
C LEU A 498 -24.58 -8.21 6.40
N VAL A 499 -24.00 -9.01 5.50
CA VAL A 499 -24.04 -8.74 4.06
C VAL A 499 -25.47 -8.81 3.51
N LYS A 500 -26.23 -9.85 3.89
CA LYS A 500 -27.63 -10.02 3.50
C LYS A 500 -28.48 -8.83 3.95
N ASN A 501 -28.37 -8.45 5.23
CA ASN A 501 -29.14 -7.36 5.82
C ASN A 501 -28.81 -6.00 5.18
N ALA A 502 -27.58 -5.79 4.75
CA ALA A 502 -27.20 -4.59 3.99
C ALA A 502 -27.68 -4.61 2.53
N GLY A 503 -28.14 -5.75 2.02
CA GLY A 503 -28.50 -5.94 0.60
C GLY A 503 -27.29 -5.96 -0.32
N GLY A 504 -26.13 -6.40 0.19
CA GLY A 504 -24.88 -6.56 -0.55
C GLY A 504 -23.64 -6.01 0.16
N ASN A 505 -22.50 -6.66 -0.05
CA ASN A 505 -21.24 -6.41 0.67
C ASN A 505 -20.69 -4.98 0.47
N HIS A 506 -20.87 -4.40 -0.73
CA HIS A 506 -20.43 -3.03 -1.01
C HIS A 506 -21.24 -1.96 -0.24
N LYS A 507 -22.51 -2.25 0.11
CA LYS A 507 -23.36 -1.29 0.84
C LYS A 507 -22.95 -1.13 2.29
N LEU A 508 -22.27 -2.13 2.86
CA LEU A 508 -21.70 -2.04 4.19
C LEU A 508 -20.68 -0.89 4.31
N LEU A 509 -20.03 -0.50 3.22
CA LEU A 509 -19.09 0.64 3.20
C LEU A 509 -19.78 2.00 2.95
N GLN A 510 -21.00 2.01 2.38
CA GLN A 510 -21.68 3.25 1.97
C GLN A 510 -22.45 3.94 3.11
N ASN A 511 -22.78 3.22 4.18
CA ASN A 511 -23.56 3.74 5.31
C ASN A 511 -22.80 4.75 6.22
N ASN A 512 -21.73 5.39 5.74
CA ASN A 512 -20.90 6.34 6.50
C ASN A 512 -20.75 7.74 5.86
N ALA A 513 -21.50 8.10 4.81
CA ALA A 513 -21.36 9.39 4.13
C ALA A 513 -21.86 10.64 4.92
N VAL A 514 -22.16 10.52 6.22
CA VAL A 514 -22.62 11.66 7.05
C VAL A 514 -21.54 12.17 8.03
N ALA A 515 -20.43 11.46 8.25
CA ALA A 515 -19.47 11.82 9.31
C ALA A 515 -18.23 12.64 8.86
N ALA A 516 -18.13 13.06 7.59
CA ALA A 516 -16.98 13.83 7.08
C ALA A 516 -17.32 15.30 6.73
N ARG A 517 -18.36 15.87 7.34
CA ARG A 517 -18.74 17.29 7.17
C ARG A 517 -18.92 18.00 8.51
N ILE A 518 -17.95 17.94 9.39
CA ILE A 518 -17.78 18.96 10.44
C ILE A 518 -16.28 19.16 10.62
N GLY A 519 -15.75 20.27 10.10
CA GLY A 519 -14.34 20.61 10.24
C GLY A 519 -13.71 21.40 9.08
N SER A 520 -14.42 22.36 8.49
CA SER A 520 -13.77 23.46 7.77
C SER A 520 -14.66 24.70 7.82
N THR A 521 -14.53 25.46 8.90
CA THR A 521 -14.89 26.87 8.91
C THR A 521 -13.91 27.63 8.01
N GLU A 522 -14.50 28.25 6.99
CA GLU A 522 -14.13 29.52 6.35
C GLU A 522 -12.72 29.72 5.76
N GLY A 523 -12.70 29.97 4.45
CA GLY A 523 -11.79 30.97 3.87
C GLY A 523 -10.81 30.50 2.80
N GLN A 524 -11.28 30.22 1.59
CA GLN A 524 -10.81 30.88 0.34
C GLN A 524 -11.53 30.26 -0.87
N VAL A 525 -12.32 31.09 -1.55
CA VAL A 525 -12.97 30.76 -2.81
C VAL A 525 -11.90 30.72 -3.89
N ILE A 526 -11.39 29.54 -4.22
CA ILE A 526 -10.66 29.31 -5.46
C ILE A 526 -11.71 29.31 -6.57
N THR A 527 -11.67 30.31 -7.44
CA THR A 527 -12.49 30.40 -8.65
C THR A 527 -12.35 29.11 -9.46
N PRO A 528 -13.46 28.50 -9.94
CA PRO A 528 -13.38 27.29 -10.75
C PRO A 528 -12.70 27.61 -12.08
N ILE A 529 -11.57 26.95 -12.33
CA ILE A 529 -10.96 26.89 -13.66
C ILE A 529 -11.95 26.11 -14.54
N ASN A 530 -12.46 26.77 -15.58
CA ASN A 530 -13.38 26.18 -16.54
C ASN A 530 -12.62 25.12 -17.36
N LEU A 531 -12.85 23.84 -17.06
CA LEU A 531 -12.44 22.75 -17.94
C LEU A 531 -13.30 22.77 -19.22
N PRO A 532 -12.72 22.45 -20.41
CA PRO A 532 -13.46 22.36 -21.67
C PRO A 532 -14.68 21.45 -21.58
N ALA A 533 -15.78 21.81 -22.25
CA ALA A 533 -17.10 21.16 -22.09
C ALA A 533 -17.11 19.66 -22.49
N ASP A 534 -16.18 19.28 -23.33
CA ASP A 534 -15.85 17.94 -23.83
C ASP A 534 -15.30 17.00 -22.74
N PHE A 535 -14.80 17.53 -21.62
CA PHE A 535 -14.39 16.72 -20.45
C PHE A 535 -15.56 16.20 -19.62
N LYS A 536 -16.78 16.72 -19.77
CA LYS A 536 -17.93 16.36 -18.92
C LYS A 536 -18.73 15.14 -19.37
N GLN A 537 -18.43 14.53 -20.53
CA GLN A 537 -19.33 13.53 -21.14
C GLN A 537 -18.82 12.07 -21.19
N ARG A 538 -17.58 11.75 -20.83
CA ARG A 538 -17.15 10.34 -20.74
C ARG A 538 -17.10 9.89 -19.28
N ASN A 539 -18.24 9.38 -18.80
CA ASN A 539 -18.37 8.79 -17.48
C ASN A 539 -17.49 7.53 -17.34
N PRO A 540 -16.34 7.56 -16.63
CA PRO A 540 -15.44 6.41 -16.52
C PRO A 540 -15.93 5.39 -15.48
N GLU A 541 -17.11 5.57 -14.88
CA GLU A 541 -17.55 4.79 -13.72
C GLU A 541 -18.04 3.37 -14.03
N LYS A 542 -18.14 2.94 -15.29
CA LYS A 542 -18.80 1.66 -15.62
C LYS A 542 -18.00 0.38 -15.30
N ASN A 543 -16.77 0.43 -14.81
CA ASN A 543 -16.02 -0.80 -14.48
C ASN A 543 -15.10 -0.75 -13.25
N LYS A 544 -15.38 0.09 -12.24
CA LYS A 544 -14.75 -0.09 -10.93
C LYS A 544 -15.48 -1.21 -10.18
N LYS A 545 -14.86 -2.40 -10.04
CA LYS A 545 -15.31 -3.43 -9.08
C LYS A 545 -15.55 -2.75 -7.74
N LYS A 546 -16.81 -2.63 -7.30
CA LYS A 546 -17.16 -2.00 -6.01
C LYS A 546 -16.57 -2.86 -4.90
N GLN A 547 -15.59 -2.32 -4.17
CA GLN A 547 -14.96 -3.02 -3.06
C GLN A 547 -16.00 -3.33 -1.97
N GLY A 548 -15.97 -4.56 -1.45
CA GLY A 548 -16.80 -4.99 -0.32
C GLY A 548 -16.11 -4.78 1.03
N LEU A 549 -16.88 -4.82 2.12
CA LEU A 549 -16.33 -4.77 3.48
C LEU A 549 -15.59 -6.06 3.84
N PHE A 550 -16.24 -7.21 3.56
CA PHE A 550 -15.71 -8.53 3.85
C PHE A 550 -15.06 -9.16 2.62
N LYS A 551 -13.97 -9.89 2.82
CA LYS A 551 -13.42 -10.85 1.86
C LYS A 551 -13.03 -12.11 2.60
N VAL A 552 -13.37 -13.27 2.06
CA VAL A 552 -13.10 -14.56 2.71
C VAL A 552 -12.28 -15.42 1.76
N TYR A 553 -11.15 -15.92 2.25
CA TYR A 553 -10.29 -16.87 1.56
C TYR A 553 -10.42 -18.23 2.22
N TYR A 554 -10.75 -19.24 1.43
CA TYR A 554 -10.60 -20.63 1.80
C TYR A 554 -9.26 -21.14 1.27
N LEU A 555 -8.36 -21.54 2.16
CA LEU A 555 -7.07 -22.11 1.79
C LEU A 555 -7.14 -23.63 1.83
N ASP A 556 -6.81 -24.27 0.72
CA ASP A 556 -6.72 -25.73 0.58
C ASP A 556 -5.41 -26.30 1.09
N GLN A 557 -5.39 -27.62 1.29
CA GLN A 557 -4.13 -28.30 1.59
C GLN A 557 -3.23 -28.34 0.35
N PRO A 558 -1.90 -28.20 0.51
CA PRO A 558 -0.93 -28.28 -0.57
C PRO A 558 -1.06 -29.50 -1.48
N SER A 559 -1.50 -30.64 -0.94
CA SER A 559 -1.71 -31.89 -1.68
C SER A 559 -2.94 -31.89 -2.60
N GLU A 560 -3.86 -30.96 -2.40
CA GLU A 560 -5.13 -30.84 -3.14
C GLU A 560 -5.09 -29.72 -4.19
N ALA A 561 -4.05 -28.86 -4.16
CA ALA A 561 -3.88 -27.76 -5.10
C ALA A 561 -3.31 -28.29 -6.44
N ASN A 562 -4.14 -28.38 -7.48
CA ASN A 562 -3.75 -28.74 -8.86
C ASN A 562 -2.93 -27.62 -9.56
N GLY A 563 -1.84 -27.17 -8.94
CA GLY A 563 -0.79 -26.38 -9.57
C GLY A 563 -1.12 -24.96 -10.07
N GLN A 564 -2.35 -24.44 -9.91
CA GLN A 564 -2.72 -23.15 -10.50
C GLN A 564 -3.25 -22.07 -9.54
N GLN A 565 -3.70 -22.38 -8.33
CA GLN A 565 -4.07 -21.33 -7.35
C GLN A 565 -4.08 -21.88 -5.92
N TYR A 566 -3.27 -21.31 -5.02
CA TYR A 566 -3.34 -21.61 -3.60
C TYR A 566 -4.39 -20.73 -2.93
N GLY A 567 -5.59 -21.29 -2.74
CA GLY A 567 -6.70 -20.67 -2.04
C GLY A 567 -7.71 -19.95 -2.92
N HIS A 568 -9.00 -20.16 -2.61
CA HIS A 568 -10.13 -19.61 -3.35
C HIS A 568 -10.74 -18.40 -2.61
N GLU A 569 -11.00 -17.32 -3.34
CA GLU A 569 -11.82 -16.22 -2.83
C GLU A 569 -13.30 -16.65 -2.83
N MET A 570 -13.90 -16.76 -1.66
CA MET A 570 -15.33 -17.01 -1.52
C MET A 570 -16.10 -15.71 -1.75
N ARG A 571 -16.85 -15.63 -2.86
CA ARG A 571 -17.59 -14.42 -3.23
C ARG A 571 -18.91 -14.36 -2.47
N LEU A 572 -19.10 -13.30 -1.70
CA LEU A 572 -20.37 -13.01 -1.01
C LEU A 572 -21.42 -12.46 -1.98
N ARG A 573 -22.52 -13.20 -2.17
CA ARG A 573 -23.70 -12.74 -2.91
C ARG A 573 -24.47 -11.65 -2.16
N LYS A 574 -25.40 -11.00 -2.86
CA LYS A 574 -26.31 -10.00 -2.27
C LYS A 574 -27.19 -10.55 -1.15
N ASP A 575 -27.47 -11.84 -1.16
CA ASP A 575 -28.28 -12.54 -0.15
C ASP A 575 -27.44 -13.15 0.98
N GLY A 576 -26.13 -12.87 1.00
CA GLY A 576 -25.20 -13.33 2.05
C GLY A 576 -24.60 -14.70 1.82
N ILE A 577 -25.04 -15.47 0.82
CA ILE A 577 -24.48 -16.82 0.56
C ILE A 577 -23.10 -16.69 -0.11
N PHE A 578 -22.15 -17.56 0.25
CA PHE A 578 -20.88 -17.66 -0.46
C PHE A 578 -21.07 -18.41 -1.78
N MET A 579 -20.53 -17.89 -2.87
CA MET A 579 -20.28 -18.64 -4.09
C MET A 579 -18.78 -18.93 -4.16
N ASP A 580 -18.44 -20.17 -4.51
CA ASP A 580 -17.12 -20.48 -5.04
C ASP A 580 -17.02 -20.04 -6.52
N GLU A 581 -15.93 -20.41 -7.17
CA GLU A 581 -15.68 -20.15 -8.60
C GLU A 581 -16.62 -20.92 -9.54
N PHE A 582 -17.39 -21.90 -9.03
CA PHE A 582 -18.34 -22.73 -9.77
C PHE A 582 -19.81 -22.35 -9.53
N GLY A 583 -20.08 -21.49 -8.54
CA GLY A 583 -21.38 -20.86 -8.31
C GLY A 583 -22.31 -21.57 -7.34
N GLU A 584 -21.87 -22.65 -6.70
CA GLU A 584 -22.64 -23.36 -5.68
C GLU A 584 -22.27 -22.89 -4.26
N GLY A 585 -23.28 -22.94 -3.37
CA GLY A 585 -23.18 -22.43 -2.01
C GLY A 585 -22.33 -23.34 -1.12
N PHE A 586 -21.15 -22.90 -0.71
CA PHE A 586 -20.32 -23.68 0.20
C PHE A 586 -20.97 -23.72 1.60
N LEU A 587 -21.54 -24.87 1.97
CA LEU A 587 -21.82 -25.23 3.36
C LEU A 587 -20.57 -25.91 3.91
N MET A 588 -19.87 -25.21 4.82
CA MET A 588 -18.86 -25.79 5.69
C MET A 588 -19.52 -26.84 6.58
N ASP A 589 -19.70 -28.06 6.09
CA ASP A 589 -19.87 -29.21 6.96
C ASP A 589 -19.68 -30.54 6.18
N GLU A 590 -18.73 -31.38 6.60
CA GLU A 590 -18.75 -32.81 6.23
C GLU A 590 -20.06 -33.46 6.70
N SER A 591 -20.72 -32.93 7.74
CA SER A 591 -22.04 -33.38 8.19
C SER A 591 -23.16 -33.04 7.21
N ALA A 592 -23.07 -31.94 6.45
CA ALA A 592 -24.05 -31.58 5.43
C ALA A 592 -23.96 -32.51 4.21
N LYS A 593 -22.74 -32.99 3.87
CA LYS A 593 -22.54 -34.04 2.86
C LYS A 593 -23.07 -35.41 3.31
N LEU A 594 -23.00 -35.73 4.61
CA LEU A 594 -23.56 -36.97 5.18
C LEU A 594 -25.10 -36.96 5.22
N ALA A 595 -25.73 -35.82 5.46
CA ALA A 595 -27.19 -35.70 5.46
C ALA A 595 -27.84 -35.92 4.08
N PHE A 596 -27.14 -35.57 2.99
CA PHE A 596 -27.64 -35.82 1.63
C PHE A 596 -27.42 -37.26 1.14
N LYS A 597 -26.48 -38.01 1.72
CA LYS A 597 -26.30 -39.46 1.43
C LYS A 597 -27.30 -40.37 2.15
N LEU A 598 -28.12 -39.82 3.06
CA LEU A 598 -29.18 -40.57 3.74
C LEU A 598 -30.53 -40.50 3.00
N PHE A 599 -30.59 -39.80 1.86
CA PHE A 599 -31.79 -39.70 1.02
C PHE A 599 -31.52 -40.00 -0.47
N GLU A 600 -30.46 -40.75 -0.78
CA GLU A 600 -30.35 -41.51 -2.04
C GLU A 600 -30.71 -42.97 -1.82
#